data_AF-A0A535WX48-F1
#
_entry.id   AF-A0A535WX48-F1
#
_cell.length_a   1.000
_cell.length_b   1.000
_cell.length_c   1.000
_cell.angle_alpha   90.00
_cell.angle_beta   90.00
_cell.angle_gamma   90.00
#
_symmetry.space_group_name_H-M   'P 1'
#
loop_
_entity.id
_entity.type
_entity.pdbx_description
1 polymer ?
#
loop_
_entity_poly.entity_id
_entity_poly.type
_entity_poly.pdbx_seq_one_letter_code
_entity_poly.pdbx_strand_id
1 'polypeptide(L)'
;RYRAPAIRRVYIPKANGKLRPLGITTVEDRVVQKALAWVLSAIFEQDFLECSQGFRPKRSAHMALRRLRDGMLQHWVRYVVEVDVVGYFDHVNHEWLRQFLRHRVNDGGLLRLIDKWLNAGVMENGVVTLSEDGVPQGGPVSPVL
;
A
#
# COMPACT_ATOMS: atom_id res chain seq x y z
N ARG A 1 -24.59 -7.02 7.55
CA ARG A 1 -23.85 -6.10 6.64
C ARG A 1 -22.45 -5.91 7.23
N TYR A 2 -21.37 -6.24 6.54
CA TYR A 2 -20.00 -6.12 7.08
C TYR A 2 -19.60 -4.65 7.31
N ARG A 3 -18.95 -4.35 8.43
CA ARG A 3 -18.34 -3.05 8.79
C ARG A 3 -16.92 -3.32 9.29
N ALA A 4 -15.94 -2.62 8.74
CA ALA A 4 -14.56 -2.75 9.18
C ALA A 4 -14.40 -2.14 10.59
N PRO A 5 -13.82 -2.86 11.55
CA PRO A 5 -13.43 -2.31 12.85
C PRO A 5 -12.30 -1.28 12.72
N ALA A 6 -12.23 -0.35 13.68
CA ALA A 6 -11.16 0.64 13.74
C ALA A 6 -9.79 -0.01 13.92
N ILE A 7 -8.79 0.59 13.29
CA ILE A 7 -7.43 0.07 13.19
C ILE A 7 -6.65 0.51 14.42
N ARG A 8 -5.99 -0.41 15.13
CA ARG A 8 -5.25 -0.07 16.35
C ARG A 8 -3.91 0.59 16.02
N ARG A 9 -3.66 1.80 16.51
CA ARG A 9 -2.35 2.48 16.37
C ARG A 9 -1.31 1.85 17.28
N VAL A 10 -0.12 1.60 16.73
CA VAL A 10 1.09 1.21 17.47
C VAL A 10 2.28 1.99 16.94
N TYR A 11 3.18 2.40 17.81
CA TYR A 11 4.43 3.06 17.41
C TYR A 11 5.60 2.10 17.49
N ILE A 12 6.41 2.08 16.42
CA ILE A 12 7.66 1.32 16.37
C ILE A 12 8.82 2.31 16.31
N PRO A 13 9.82 2.20 17.20
CA PRO A 13 10.99 3.06 17.16
C PRO A 13 11.81 2.83 15.89
N LYS A 14 12.20 3.91 15.21
CA LYS A 14 13.21 3.88 14.14
C LYS A 14 14.60 4.08 14.73
N ALA A 15 15.63 3.65 13.99
CA ALA A 15 17.03 3.85 14.35
C ALA A 15 17.42 5.35 14.52
N ASN A 16 16.67 6.26 13.91
CA ASN A 16 16.88 7.71 14.01
C ASN A 16 16.10 8.39 15.14
N GLY A 17 15.55 7.62 16.09
CA GLY A 17 14.77 8.14 17.23
C GLY A 17 13.34 8.58 16.92
N LYS A 18 12.96 8.67 15.64
CA LYS A 18 11.56 8.94 15.25
C LYS A 18 10.69 7.70 15.42
N LEU A 19 9.40 7.89 15.69
CA LEU A 19 8.44 6.80 15.75
C LEU A 19 7.79 6.55 14.37
N ARG A 20 7.65 5.29 13.97
CA ARG A 20 6.84 4.89 12.82
C ARG A 20 5.45 4.50 13.31
N PRO A 21 4.38 5.19 12.88
CA PRO A 21 3.03 4.81 13.24
C PRO A 21 2.57 3.62 12.39
N LEU A 22 2.12 2.54 13.01
CA LEU A 22 1.58 1.34 12.37
C LEU A 22 0.11 1.18 12.75
N GLY A 23 -0.72 0.82 11.78
CA GLY A 23 -2.10 0.43 11.96
C GLY A 23 -2.25 -1.09 11.94
N ILE A 24 -2.65 -1.67 13.07
CA ILE A 24 -2.89 -3.11 13.20
C ILE A 24 -4.40 -3.36 13.04
N THR A 25 -4.76 -4.01 11.93
CA THR A 25 -6.11 -4.49 11.65
C THR A 25 -6.41 -5.78 12.43
N THR A 26 -7.69 -6.09 12.63
CA THR A 26 -8.12 -7.33 13.30
C THR A 26 -7.71 -8.56 12.49
N VAL A 27 -7.63 -9.73 13.13
CA VAL A 27 -7.19 -10.96 12.45
C VAL A 27 -8.14 -11.32 11.32
N GLU A 28 -9.45 -11.21 11.55
CA GLU A 28 -10.50 -11.44 10.56
C GLU A 28 -10.32 -10.52 9.35
N ASP A 29 -10.10 -9.23 9.58
CA ASP A 29 -9.86 -8.27 8.51
C ASP A 29 -8.56 -8.56 7.76
N ARG A 30 -7.50 -8.98 8.45
CA ARG A 30 -6.24 -9.37 7.80
C ARG A 30 -6.42 -10.55 6.86
N VAL A 31 -7.24 -11.54 7.23
CA VAL A 31 -7.55 -12.68 6.37
C VAL A 31 -8.28 -12.22 5.10
N VAL A 32 -9.31 -11.39 5.25
CA VAL A 32 -10.09 -10.90 4.10
C VAL A 32 -9.27 -9.95 3.22
N GLN A 33 -8.49 -9.05 3.83
CA GLN A 33 -7.55 -8.17 3.11
C GLN A 33 -6.50 -8.98 2.36
N LYS A 34 -5.99 -10.07 2.94
CA LYS A 34 -5.01 -10.92 2.27
C LYS A 34 -5.60 -11.66 1.07
N ALA A 35 -6.83 -12.16 1.19
CA ALA A 35 -7.54 -12.77 0.07
C ALA A 35 -7.76 -11.77 -1.06
N LEU A 36 -8.20 -10.55 -0.73
CA LEU A 36 -8.37 -9.50 -1.74
C LEU A 36 -7.04 -9.10 -2.37
N ALA A 37 -5.97 -8.99 -1.58
CA ALA A 37 -4.64 -8.66 -2.08
C ALA A 37 -4.15 -9.67 -3.13
N TRP A 38 -4.45 -10.96 -2.97
CA TRP A 38 -4.12 -11.97 -3.98
C TRP A 38 -4.89 -11.76 -5.29
N VAL A 39 -6.19 -11.48 -5.21
CA VAL A 39 -7.02 -11.21 -6.38
C VAL A 39 -6.52 -9.96 -7.11
N LEU A 40 -6.31 -8.86 -6.40
CA LEU A 40 -5.81 -7.61 -6.98
C LEU A 40 -4.41 -7.79 -7.57
N SER A 41 -3.53 -8.52 -6.87
CA SER A 41 -2.18 -8.81 -7.37
C SER A 41 -2.24 -9.59 -8.68
N ALA A 42 -3.12 -10.60 -8.79
CA ALA A 42 -3.26 -11.37 -10.03
C ALA A 42 -3.75 -10.50 -11.21
N ILE A 43 -4.63 -9.54 -10.93
CA ILE A 43 -5.16 -8.59 -11.93
C ILE A 43 -4.07 -7.61 -12.38
N PHE A 44 -3.47 -6.87 -11.44
CA PHE A 44 -2.55 -5.76 -11.75
C PHE A 44 -1.14 -6.20 -12.12
N GLU A 45 -0.71 -7.42 -11.77
CA GLU A 45 0.59 -7.93 -12.21
C GLU A 45 0.71 -8.03 -13.73
N GLN A 46 -0.42 -8.12 -14.45
CA GLN A 46 -0.46 -8.08 -15.92
C GLN A 46 -0.13 -6.70 -16.49
N ASP A 47 -0.37 -5.63 -15.71
CA ASP A 47 -0.24 -4.24 -16.15
C ASP A 47 1.02 -3.57 -15.58
N PHE A 48 1.57 -4.09 -14.47
CA PHE A 48 2.75 -3.51 -13.84
C PHE A 48 4.00 -3.58 -14.71
N LEU A 49 4.59 -2.41 -14.95
CA LEU A 49 5.84 -2.25 -15.69
C LEU A 49 6.99 -3.08 -15.12
N GLU A 50 7.84 -3.60 -15.99
CA GLU A 50 9.00 -4.41 -15.58
C GLU A 50 9.98 -3.68 -14.68
N CYS A 51 10.03 -2.34 -14.71
CA CYS A 51 10.89 -1.54 -13.86
C CYS A 51 10.38 -1.45 -12.41
N SER A 52 9.10 -1.77 -12.14
CA SER A 52 8.54 -1.78 -10.79
C SER A 52 8.94 -3.06 -10.06
N GLN A 53 9.60 -2.94 -8.90
CA GLN A 53 10.11 -4.10 -8.14
C GLN A 53 9.51 -4.22 -6.73
N GLY A 54 8.90 -3.16 -6.21
CA GLY A 54 8.37 -3.12 -4.85
C GLY A 54 7.09 -3.95 -4.70
N PHE A 55 6.98 -4.67 -3.58
CA PHE A 55 5.75 -5.37 -3.14
C PHE A 55 5.11 -6.35 -4.15
N ARG A 56 5.86 -6.79 -5.16
CA ARG A 56 5.38 -7.69 -6.22
C ARG A 56 5.84 -9.13 -6.01
N PRO A 57 5.04 -10.13 -6.42
CA PRO A 57 5.46 -11.52 -6.39
C PRO A 57 6.69 -11.73 -7.29
N LYS A 58 7.64 -12.53 -6.82
CA LYS A 58 8.87 -12.88 -7.57
C LYS A 58 9.76 -11.68 -7.96
N ARG A 59 9.58 -10.50 -7.34
CA ARG A 59 10.46 -9.33 -7.47
C ARG A 59 11.21 -9.09 -6.16
N SER A 60 12.37 -8.43 -6.23
CA SER A 60 13.17 -8.11 -5.04
C SER A 60 14.00 -6.84 -5.21
N ALA A 61 14.43 -6.27 -4.08
CA ALA A 61 15.34 -5.11 -4.07
C ALA A 61 16.65 -5.38 -4.84
N HIS A 62 17.17 -6.61 -4.78
CA HIS A 62 18.37 -6.98 -5.54
C HIS A 62 18.15 -6.92 -7.06
N MET A 63 16.94 -7.21 -7.55
CA MET A 63 16.62 -7.04 -8.97
C MET A 63 16.58 -5.56 -9.35
N ALA A 64 16.05 -4.69 -8.49
CA ALA A 64 16.07 -3.24 -8.70
C ALA A 64 17.52 -2.71 -8.82
N LEU A 65 18.39 -3.10 -7.88
CA LEU A 65 19.81 -2.74 -7.90
C LEU A 65 20.52 -3.24 -9.15
N ARG A 66 20.24 -4.48 -9.57
CA ARG A 66 20.81 -5.05 -10.80
C ARG A 66 20.38 -4.25 -12.03
N ARG A 67 19.09 -3.95 -12.15
CA ARG A 67 18.56 -3.17 -13.28
C ARG A 67 19.17 -1.76 -13.34
N LEU A 68 19.32 -1.09 -12.19
CA LEU A 68 19.99 0.20 -12.11
C LEU A 68 21.43 0.11 -12.59
N ARG A 69 22.20 -0.84 -12.04
CA ARG A 69 23.61 -1.07 -12.44
C ARG A 69 23.74 -1.33 -13.94
N ASP A 70 22.93 -2.24 -14.47
CA ASP A 70 23.03 -2.65 -15.88
C ASP A 70 22.67 -1.48 -16.80
N GLY A 71 21.63 -0.70 -16.46
CA GLY A 71 21.27 0.51 -17.21
C GLY A 71 22.36 1.59 -17.18
N MET A 72 23.01 1.78 -16.02
CA MET A 72 24.13 2.72 -15.91
C MET A 72 25.31 2.34 -16.79
N LEU A 73 25.67 1.04 -16.80
CA LEU A 73 26.79 0.53 -17.59
C LEU A 73 26.51 0.54 -19.10
N GLN A 74 25.28 0.23 -19.52
CA GLN A 74 24.91 0.15 -20.94
C GLN A 74 24.80 1.52 -21.60
N HIS A 75 24.31 2.53 -20.88
CA HIS A 75 23.97 3.83 -21.46
C HIS A 75 24.92 4.97 -21.05
N TRP A 76 26.06 4.67 -20.42
CA TRP A 76 27.02 5.67 -19.94
C TRP A 76 26.35 6.78 -19.11
N VAL A 77 25.46 6.38 -18.22
CA VAL A 77 24.68 7.30 -17.38
C VAL A 77 25.62 8.00 -16.39
N ARG A 78 25.62 9.34 -16.41
CA ARG A 78 26.49 10.15 -15.53
C ARG A 78 25.76 10.70 -14.30
N TYR A 79 24.44 10.77 -14.34
CA TYR A 79 23.62 11.36 -13.30
C TYR A 79 22.49 10.41 -12.91
N VAL A 80 22.23 10.31 -11.61
CA VAL A 80 21.11 9.57 -11.04
C VAL A 80 20.25 10.58 -10.28
N VAL A 81 18.95 10.54 -10.52
CA VAL A 81 17.97 11.37 -9.81
C VAL A 81 17.25 10.48 -8.80
N GLU A 82 17.44 10.77 -7.52
CA GLU A 82 16.72 10.11 -6.43
C GLU A 82 15.46 10.94 -6.10
N VAL A 83 14.31 10.27 -6.12
CA VAL A 83 13.01 10.87 -5.81
C VAL A 83 12.29 9.96 -4.82
N ASP A 84 11.75 10.54 -3.75
CA ASP A 84 10.95 9.85 -2.74
C ASP A 84 9.65 10.63 -2.47
N VAL A 85 8.59 9.90 -2.11
CA VAL A 85 7.30 10.48 -1.77
C VAL A 85 7.17 10.58 -0.25
N VAL A 86 7.11 11.80 0.26
CA VAL A 86 6.92 12.05 1.69
C VAL A 86 5.57 11.50 2.13
N GLY A 87 5.59 10.57 3.09
CA GLY A 87 4.36 10.07 3.71
C GLY A 87 3.40 9.39 2.73
N TYR A 88 3.89 8.64 1.73
CA TYR A 88 3.06 8.01 0.69
C TYR A 88 1.73 7.44 1.22
N PHE A 89 1.79 6.50 2.18
CA PHE A 89 0.60 5.85 2.74
C PHE A 89 -0.29 6.79 3.57
N ASP A 90 0.21 7.93 4.03
CA ASP A 90 -0.56 8.88 4.83
C ASP A 90 -1.32 9.88 3.94
N HIS A 91 -0.95 9.99 2.65
CA HIS A 91 -1.47 11.00 1.72
C HIS A 91 -2.12 10.43 0.44
N VAL A 92 -2.35 9.11 0.36
CA VAL A 92 -3.06 8.51 -0.79
C VAL A 92 -4.49 9.01 -0.83
N ASN A 93 -4.85 9.76 -1.88
CA ASN A 93 -6.22 10.24 -2.04
C ASN A 93 -7.17 9.09 -2.44
N HIS A 94 -8.26 8.91 -1.68
CA HIS A 94 -9.19 7.78 -1.87
C HIS A 94 -9.96 7.86 -3.19
N GLU A 95 -10.28 9.07 -3.67
CA GLU A 95 -10.99 9.25 -4.93
C GLU A 95 -10.13 8.79 -6.10
N TRP A 96 -8.89 9.26 -6.17
CA TRP A 96 -7.93 8.83 -7.20
C TRP A 96 -7.65 7.33 -7.13
N LEU A 97 -7.39 6.78 -5.93
CA LEU A 97 -7.19 5.33 -5.75
C LEU A 97 -8.37 4.54 -6.32
N ARG A 98 -9.60 4.98 -6.04
CA ARG A 98 -10.82 4.33 -6.54
C ARG A 98 -10.97 4.46 -8.05
N GLN A 99 -10.60 5.59 -8.64
CA GLN A 99 -10.58 5.76 -10.10
C GLN A 99 -9.59 4.78 -10.74
N PHE A 100 -8.38 4.64 -10.18
CA PHE A 100 -7.38 3.70 -10.69
C PHE A 100 -7.83 2.24 -10.58
N LEU A 101 -8.42 1.85 -9.45
CA LEU A 101 -8.96 0.50 -9.26
C LEU A 101 -10.04 0.16 -10.29
N ARG A 102 -10.91 1.13 -10.63
CA ARG A 102 -12.00 0.95 -11.60
C ARG A 102 -11.54 0.64 -13.02
N HIS A 103 -10.30 0.95 -13.38
CA HIS A 103 -9.78 0.57 -14.70
C HIS A 103 -9.75 -0.95 -14.90
N ARG A 104 -9.61 -1.74 -13.82
CA ARG A 104 -9.50 -3.20 -13.90
C ARG A 104 -10.52 -3.95 -13.03
N VAL A 105 -11.14 -3.27 -12.06
CA VAL A 105 -12.12 -3.85 -11.13
C VAL A 105 -13.48 -3.18 -11.29
N ASN A 106 -14.42 -3.87 -11.93
CA ASN A 106 -15.80 -3.40 -12.08
C ASN A 106 -16.76 -3.91 -10.98
N ASP A 107 -16.26 -4.74 -10.06
CA ASP A 107 -17.07 -5.26 -8.95
C ASP A 107 -17.28 -4.18 -7.87
N GLY A 108 -18.49 -3.60 -7.85
CA GLY A 108 -18.86 -2.60 -6.86
C GLY A 108 -18.90 -3.13 -5.41
N GLY A 109 -19.05 -4.43 -5.20
CA GLY A 109 -18.93 -5.08 -3.89
C GLY A 109 -17.49 -5.04 -3.35
N LEU A 110 -16.51 -5.38 -4.20
CA LEU A 110 -15.09 -5.31 -3.84
C LEU A 110 -14.64 -3.87 -3.61
N LEU A 111 -15.02 -2.93 -4.48
CA LEU A 111 -14.69 -1.51 -4.30
C LEU A 111 -15.25 -0.99 -2.96
N ARG A 112 -16.52 -1.29 -2.65
CA ARG A 112 -17.13 -0.94 -1.35
C ARG A 112 -16.44 -1.60 -0.16
N LEU A 113 -15.83 -2.77 -0.33
CA LEU A 113 -15.08 -3.43 0.73
C LEU A 113 -13.77 -2.69 1.02
N ILE A 114 -13.06 -2.27 -0.03
CA ILE A 114 -11.85 -1.45 0.08
C ILE A 114 -12.19 -0.11 0.76
N ASP A 115 -13.25 0.57 0.32
CA ASP A 115 -13.66 1.85 0.92
C ASP A 115 -13.93 1.70 2.42
N LYS A 116 -14.53 0.58 2.86
CA LYS A 116 -14.76 0.35 4.30
C LYS A 116 -13.47 0.28 5.09
N TRP A 117 -12.40 -0.32 4.55
CA TRP A 117 -11.11 -0.37 5.22
C TRP A 117 -10.41 0.99 5.23
N LEU A 118 -10.48 1.73 4.12
CA LEU A 118 -9.94 3.10 4.04
C LEU A 118 -10.64 4.05 5.04
N ASN A 119 -11.95 3.86 5.25
CA ASN A 119 -12.76 4.65 6.18
C ASN A 119 -12.89 4.04 7.59
N ALA A 120 -12.17 2.97 7.93
CA ALA A 120 -12.34 2.26 9.20
C ALA A 120 -11.92 3.10 10.42
N GLY A 121 -11.15 4.17 10.20
CA GLY A 121 -10.59 5.02 11.25
C GLY A 121 -9.45 4.33 12.00
N VAL A 122 -8.68 5.12 12.74
CA VAL A 122 -7.57 4.66 13.57
C VAL A 122 -7.90 4.91 15.03
N MET A 123 -7.85 3.86 15.84
CA MET A 123 -8.04 3.91 17.29
C MET A 123 -6.70 4.11 18.00
N GLU A 124 -6.62 5.17 18.79
CA GLU A 124 -5.47 5.54 19.61
C GLU A 124 -5.96 6.04 20.97
N ASN A 125 -5.49 5.41 22.06
CA ASN A 125 -5.85 5.76 23.44
C ASN A 125 -7.38 5.85 23.70
N GLY A 126 -8.17 4.99 23.04
CA GLY A 126 -9.63 4.97 23.18
C GLY A 126 -10.37 6.00 22.31
N VAL A 127 -9.65 6.84 21.56
CA VAL A 127 -10.22 7.79 20.61
C VAL A 127 -10.09 7.22 19.20
N VAL A 128 -11.17 7.29 18.42
CA VAL A 128 -11.17 6.90 17.00
C VAL A 128 -11.08 8.15 16.15
N THR A 129 -10.00 8.26 15.37
CA THR A 129 -9.80 9.34 14.41
C THR A 129 -10.10 8.82 13.00
N LEU A 130 -10.94 9.55 12.26
CA LEU A 130 -11.20 9.25 10.86
C LEU A 130 -10.13 9.92 9.99
N SER A 131 -9.72 9.24 8.92
CA SER A 131 -8.78 9.78 7.94
C SER A 131 -9.52 9.94 6.62
N GLU A 132 -9.45 11.14 6.04
CA GLU A 132 -10.03 11.43 4.72
C GLU A 132 -9.09 11.01 3.58
N ASP A 133 -7.79 10.88 3.87
CA ASP A 133 -6.75 10.41 2.96
C ASP A 133 -5.92 9.29 3.61
N GLY A 134 -5.14 8.60 2.78
CA GLY A 134 -4.18 7.59 3.18
C GLY A 134 -4.71 6.16 3.16
N VAL A 135 -3.80 5.21 3.13
CA VAL A 135 -4.07 3.77 3.25
C VAL A 135 -3.42 3.28 4.56
N PRO A 136 -4.15 2.57 5.43
CA PRO A 136 -3.62 2.12 6.71
C PRO A 136 -2.33 1.29 6.56
N GLN A 137 -1.24 1.78 7.16
CA GLN A 137 0.05 1.09 7.17
C GLN A 137 -0.07 -0.17 8.04
N GLY A 138 -0.05 -1.37 7.44
CA GLY A 138 -0.13 -2.65 8.17
C GLY A 138 -1.26 -3.56 7.72
N GLY A 139 -2.19 -3.05 6.90
CA GLY A 139 -3.14 -3.88 6.17
C GLY A 139 -2.45 -4.75 5.10
N PRO A 140 -2.74 -6.06 5.00
CA PRO A 140 -2.15 -6.91 3.96
C PRO A 140 -2.47 -6.49 2.52
N VAL A 141 -3.54 -5.71 2.32
CA VAL A 141 -3.95 -5.19 1.01
C VAL A 141 -3.23 -3.90 0.64
N SER A 142 -2.79 -3.13 1.64
CA SER A 142 -2.22 -1.78 1.46
C SER A 142 -1.06 -1.71 0.46
N PRO A 143 -0.12 -2.67 0.38
CA PRO A 143 0.98 -2.60 -0.59
C PRO A 143 0.58 -2.79 -2.05
N VAL A 144 -0.63 -3.30 -2.32
CA VAL A 144 -1.17 -3.51 -3.68
C VAL A 144 -2.04 -2.33 -4.13
N LEU A 145 -2.51 -1.52 -3.17
CA LEU A 145 -3.28 -0.30 -3.39
C LEU A 145 -2.33 0.87 -3.64
#